data_AF-A0AAW1TSX9-F1
#
_entry.id   AF-A0AAW1TSX9-F1
#
_cell.length_a   1.000
_cell.length_b   1.000
_cell.length_c   1.000
_cell.angle_alpha   90.00
_cell.angle_beta   90.00
_cell.angle_gamma   90.00
#
_symmetry.space_group_name_H-M   'P 1'
#
loop_
_entity.id
_entity.type
_entity.pdbx_description
1 polymer ?
#
loop_
_entity_poly.entity_id
_entity_poly.type
_entity_poly.pdbx_seq_one_letter_code
_entity_poly.pdbx_strand_id
1 'polypeptide(L)'
;MYEIVSLPHKGQRKALFEDCEAERKANIEEISKLKKENTDLVTSLHEYSSSTAKLDIQKRKIEFLIGPIENKEGGEVHELLDLQLIDKSKQLDLLRYHIKERRNHLSKLGKKYQILLSEQAKRDAILKVDVPVKKTVCEIQNSIHAVEVQLREAEHIKSRYQSIRNSLSDDAAKFESKIKKIEEDLQAQKTEIHNLQQILQIAVKMKNSARRVLVLEEREAVSSAKQRETQLDEGRRLVTARKAELESLEKKIYQSGKLTARPEPEGAEEITNQLDNDKSESTICPLNDLEKSFETLKAATGAPTAEKTLEKFSVQRDTLNRLEALRAKAETQKEKLEKKIERRAAELEYQKYAQVKDIEKTSGEAERNNKLLQELHQRTKIYKESTNQSNAMILTILAGLRKLYMHINPTGIIYEEPLVILENIKKESEKLIHSCRGPAEHLSTKDENISDDKWLPTPYIKLISKTPISQQGTPAPPPGSDEEEEVPSRGHLKRQAQIVVDARSRRKNIKMQLPKRL
;
A
#
# COMPACT_ATOMS: atom_id res chain seq x y z
N MET A 1 -71.34 -24.94 -103.36
CA MET A 1 -71.32 -26.02 -104.38
C MET A 1 -70.16 -25.75 -105.31
N TYR A 2 -69.28 -26.74 -105.44
CA TYR A 2 -68.20 -26.90 -106.43
C TYR A 2 -67.10 -25.84 -106.47
N GLU A 3 -65.98 -26.13 -105.79
CA GLU A 3 -64.65 -25.69 -106.21
C GLU A 3 -64.41 -26.22 -107.62
N ILE A 4 -64.53 -25.33 -108.60
CA ILE A 4 -64.20 -25.60 -109.99
C ILE A 4 -62.68 -25.76 -110.06
N VAL A 5 -62.26 -27.01 -110.23
CA VAL A 5 -60.87 -27.40 -110.55
C VAL A 5 -60.44 -26.62 -111.79
N SER A 6 -59.59 -25.63 -111.57
CA SER A 6 -58.93 -24.83 -112.60
C SER A 6 -58.15 -25.75 -113.54
N LEU A 7 -58.60 -25.86 -114.79
CA LEU A 7 -57.85 -26.52 -115.85
C LEU A 7 -56.53 -25.75 -116.09
N PRO A 8 -55.37 -26.41 -116.03
CA PRO A 8 -54.09 -25.75 -116.23
C PRO A 8 -53.99 -25.19 -117.65
N HIS A 9 -53.70 -23.89 -117.74
CA HIS A 9 -53.51 -23.15 -118.98
C HIS A 9 -52.40 -23.80 -119.85
N LYS A 10 -52.50 -23.63 -121.17
CA LYS A 10 -51.66 -24.28 -122.23
C LYS A 10 -50.14 -24.27 -121.98
N GLY A 11 -49.63 -23.33 -121.18
CA GLY A 11 -48.21 -23.28 -120.77
C GLY A 11 -47.79 -24.37 -119.78
N GLN A 12 -48.64 -24.75 -118.82
CA GLN A 12 -48.28 -25.74 -117.78
C GLN A 12 -48.11 -27.16 -118.34
N ARG A 13 -48.90 -27.54 -119.36
CA ARG A 13 -48.72 -28.84 -120.03
C ARG A 13 -47.40 -28.94 -120.80
N LYS A 14 -46.93 -27.83 -121.36
CA LYS A 14 -45.67 -27.79 -122.09
C LYS A 14 -44.47 -27.90 -121.14
N ALA A 15 -44.51 -27.19 -120.02
CA ALA A 15 -43.48 -27.27 -118.99
C ALA A 15 -43.34 -28.70 -118.42
N LEU A 16 -44.45 -29.36 -118.06
CA LEU A 16 -44.40 -30.74 -117.54
C LEU A 16 -43.83 -31.75 -118.56
N PHE A 17 -44.11 -31.55 -119.85
CA PHE A 17 -43.54 -32.42 -120.89
C PHE A 17 -42.05 -32.19 -121.07
N GLU A 18 -41.60 -30.93 -121.06
CA GLU A 18 -40.18 -30.57 -121.11
C GLU A 18 -39.42 -31.13 -119.89
N ASP A 19 -40.00 -31.05 -118.69
CA ASP A 19 -39.42 -31.64 -117.47
C ASP A 19 -39.30 -33.17 -117.58
N CYS A 20 -40.33 -33.87 -118.05
CA CYS A 20 -40.27 -35.32 -118.26
C CYS A 20 -39.26 -35.73 -119.36
N GLU A 21 -39.10 -34.94 -120.42
CA GLU A 21 -38.09 -35.15 -121.46
C GLU A 21 -36.66 -34.95 -120.91
N ALA A 22 -36.48 -33.89 -120.11
CA ALA A 22 -35.21 -33.61 -119.45
C ALA A 22 -34.83 -34.71 -118.45
N GLU A 23 -35.78 -35.18 -117.64
CA GLU A 23 -35.58 -36.26 -116.68
C GLU A 23 -35.25 -37.59 -117.38
N ARG A 24 -35.90 -37.90 -118.52
CA ARG A 24 -35.56 -39.09 -119.31
C ARG A 24 -34.14 -39.01 -119.88
N LYS A 25 -33.72 -37.84 -120.39
CA LYS A 25 -32.34 -37.65 -120.88
C LYS A 25 -31.32 -37.78 -119.75
N ALA A 26 -31.58 -37.18 -118.59
CA ALA A 26 -30.74 -37.32 -117.40
C ALA A 26 -30.58 -38.79 -116.98
N ASN A 27 -31.67 -39.56 -116.96
CA ASN A 27 -31.62 -40.98 -116.62
C ASN A 27 -30.82 -41.81 -117.63
N ILE A 28 -30.91 -41.51 -118.93
CA ILE A 28 -30.10 -42.18 -119.97
C ILE A 28 -28.61 -41.87 -119.79
N GLU A 29 -28.28 -40.62 -119.49
CA GLU A 29 -26.91 -40.21 -119.20
C GLU A 29 -26.35 -40.89 -117.94
N GLU A 30 -27.16 -41.00 -116.89
CA GLU A 30 -26.79 -41.69 -115.65
C GLU A 30 -26.55 -43.19 -115.88
N ILE A 31 -27.42 -43.87 -116.61
CA ILE A 31 -27.20 -45.28 -117.00
C ILE A 31 -25.91 -45.44 -117.80
N SER A 32 -25.59 -44.49 -118.69
CA SER A 32 -24.35 -44.51 -119.46
C SER A 32 -23.10 -44.33 -118.59
N LYS A 33 -23.15 -43.44 -117.59
CA LYS A 33 -22.08 -43.28 -116.59
C LYS A 33 -21.89 -44.55 -115.77
N LEU A 34 -22.97 -45.11 -115.22
CA LEU A 34 -22.93 -46.33 -114.43
C LEU A 34 -22.36 -47.52 -115.21
N LYS A 35 -22.67 -47.63 -116.51
CA LYS A 35 -22.07 -48.67 -117.37
C LYS A 35 -20.56 -48.52 -117.53
N LYS A 36 -20.05 -47.28 -117.69
CA LYS A 36 -18.61 -47.01 -117.76
C LYS A 36 -17.89 -47.33 -116.45
N GLU A 37 -18.46 -46.91 -115.33
CA GLU A 37 -17.90 -47.24 -114.01
C GLU A 37 -17.83 -48.75 -113.77
N ASN A 38 -18.86 -49.49 -114.19
CA ASN A 38 -18.86 -50.96 -114.09
C ASN A 38 -17.76 -51.59 -114.95
N THR A 39 -17.51 -51.08 -116.17
CA THR A 39 -16.40 -51.59 -117.00
C THR A 39 -15.04 -51.29 -116.40
N ASP A 40 -14.86 -50.11 -115.78
CA ASP A 40 -13.60 -49.73 -115.14
C ASP A 40 -13.31 -50.56 -113.89
N LEU A 41 -14.36 -50.85 -113.08
CA LEU A 41 -14.25 -51.72 -111.91
C LEU A 41 -13.92 -53.17 -112.28
N VAL A 42 -14.52 -53.71 -113.34
CA VAL A 42 -14.20 -55.05 -113.84
C VAL A 42 -12.75 -55.13 -114.33
N THR A 43 -12.27 -54.09 -115.01
CA THR A 43 -10.88 -54.00 -115.45
C THR A 43 -9.92 -53.98 -114.25
N SER A 44 -10.22 -53.14 -113.25
CA SER A 44 -9.43 -53.05 -112.01
C SER A 44 -9.40 -54.39 -111.25
N LEU A 45 -10.54 -55.08 -111.13
CA LEU A 45 -10.60 -56.39 -110.46
C LEU A 45 -9.77 -57.45 -111.18
N HIS A 46 -9.74 -57.44 -112.51
CA HIS A 46 -8.90 -58.35 -113.28
C HIS A 46 -7.41 -58.08 -113.03
N GLU A 47 -7.02 -56.81 -112.94
CA GLU A 47 -5.64 -56.41 -112.58
C GLU A 47 -5.23 -56.87 -111.17
N TYR A 48 -6.13 -56.89 -110.17
CA TYR A 48 -5.77 -57.37 -108.82
C TYR A 48 -5.81 -58.90 -108.67
N SER A 49 -6.61 -59.60 -109.49
CA SER A 49 -6.83 -61.04 -109.35
C SER A 49 -5.76 -61.91 -110.01
N SER A 50 -5.02 -61.39 -110.99
CA SER A 50 -4.00 -62.18 -111.70
C SER A 50 -2.71 -62.34 -110.88
N SER A 51 -2.15 -63.56 -110.84
CA SER A 51 -0.90 -63.84 -110.13
C SER A 51 0.32 -63.12 -110.74
N THR A 52 0.27 -62.80 -112.04
CA THR A 52 1.29 -62.01 -112.73
C THR A 52 1.26 -60.55 -112.28
N ALA A 53 0.07 -60.00 -112.09
CA ALA A 53 -0.09 -58.62 -111.64
C ALA A 53 0.37 -58.42 -110.18
N LYS A 54 0.25 -59.43 -109.31
CA LYS A 54 0.84 -59.38 -107.96
C LYS A 54 2.36 -59.25 -107.98
N LEU A 55 3.03 -59.97 -108.89
CA LEU A 55 4.48 -59.87 -109.07
C LEU A 55 4.87 -58.51 -109.66
N ASP A 56 4.11 -57.99 -110.63
CA ASP A 56 4.33 -56.65 -111.18
C ASP A 56 4.14 -55.55 -110.14
N ILE A 57 3.16 -55.67 -109.24
CA ILE A 57 2.96 -54.74 -108.12
C ILE A 57 4.16 -54.78 -107.16
N GLN A 58 4.70 -55.96 -106.87
CA GLN A 58 5.90 -56.08 -106.03
C GLN A 58 7.14 -55.53 -106.74
N LYS A 59 7.30 -55.80 -108.04
CA LYS A 59 8.38 -55.27 -108.88
C LYS A 59 8.34 -53.74 -108.91
N ARG A 60 7.17 -53.12 -109.14
CA ARG A 60 6.99 -51.66 -109.08
C ARG A 60 7.33 -51.07 -107.71
N LYS A 61 7.02 -51.76 -106.61
CA LYS A 61 7.40 -51.33 -105.26
C LYS A 61 8.90 -51.37 -105.04
N ILE A 62 9.59 -52.40 -105.55
CA ILE A 62 11.05 -52.51 -105.49
C ILE A 62 11.69 -51.47 -106.40
N GLU A 63 11.17 -51.26 -107.62
CA GLU A 63 11.63 -50.22 -108.55
C GLU A 63 11.45 -48.80 -107.99
N PHE A 64 10.36 -48.54 -107.28
CA PHE A 64 10.15 -47.26 -106.60
C PHE A 64 11.22 -46.98 -105.55
N LEU A 65 11.69 -48.04 -104.87
CA LEU A 65 12.71 -47.94 -103.85
C LEU A 65 14.10 -47.81 -104.49
N ILE A 66 14.42 -48.62 -105.50
CA ILE A 66 15.81 -48.88 -105.95
C ILE A 66 16.13 -48.36 -107.35
N GLY A 67 15.11 -47.89 -108.08
CA GLY A 67 15.18 -47.58 -109.51
C GLY A 67 14.99 -48.83 -110.39
N PRO A 68 15.10 -48.68 -111.73
CA PRO A 68 14.82 -49.75 -112.68
C PRO A 68 15.65 -51.03 -112.41
N ILE A 69 14.98 -52.19 -112.39
CA ILE A 69 15.58 -53.50 -112.06
C ILE A 69 16.18 -54.19 -113.30
N GLU A 70 15.85 -53.74 -114.51
CA GLU A 70 16.13 -54.43 -115.78
C GLU A 70 17.63 -54.63 -116.09
N ASN A 71 18.53 -53.89 -115.42
CA ASN A 71 19.97 -53.94 -115.68
C ASN A 71 20.82 -54.36 -114.47
N LYS A 72 20.20 -54.81 -113.36
CA LYS A 72 20.91 -55.13 -112.10
C LYS A 72 20.90 -56.63 -111.84
N GLU A 73 22.03 -57.18 -111.38
CA GLU A 73 22.08 -58.57 -110.94
C GLU A 73 21.31 -58.74 -109.62
N GLY A 74 20.71 -59.90 -109.38
CA GLY A 74 19.91 -60.15 -108.16
C GLY A 74 20.67 -59.87 -106.85
N GLY A 75 22.00 -60.07 -106.85
CA GLY A 75 22.87 -59.70 -105.74
C GLY A 75 22.96 -58.18 -105.50
N GLU A 76 23.10 -57.38 -106.56
CA GLU A 76 23.17 -55.92 -106.46
C GLU A 76 21.84 -55.31 -106.00
N VAL A 77 20.70 -55.88 -106.43
CA VAL A 77 19.36 -55.46 -105.96
C VAL A 77 19.21 -55.77 -104.47
N HIS A 78 19.72 -56.92 -104.01
CA HIS A 78 19.70 -57.28 -102.59
C HIS A 78 20.55 -56.33 -101.75
N GLU A 79 21.79 -56.03 -102.16
CA GLU A 79 22.67 -55.07 -101.47
C GLU A 79 22.05 -53.67 -101.38
N LEU A 80 21.38 -53.21 -102.44
CA LEU A 80 20.75 -51.89 -102.45
C LEU A 80 19.47 -51.86 -101.59
N LEU A 81 18.70 -52.96 -101.50
CA LEU A 81 17.61 -53.11 -100.53
C LEU A 81 18.16 -53.10 -99.11
N ASP A 82 19.29 -53.77 -98.86
CA ASP A 82 19.92 -53.84 -97.55
C ASP A 82 20.45 -52.47 -97.10
N LEU A 83 21.10 -51.71 -97.99
CA LEU A 83 21.52 -50.32 -97.71
C LEU A 83 20.32 -49.44 -97.34
N GLN A 84 19.19 -49.58 -98.05
CA GLN A 84 17.98 -48.84 -97.72
C GLN A 84 17.36 -49.29 -96.40
N LEU A 85 17.38 -50.58 -96.09
CA LEU A 85 16.93 -51.11 -94.81
C LEU A 85 17.81 -50.56 -93.69
N ILE A 86 19.13 -50.49 -93.88
CA ILE A 86 20.08 -49.88 -92.94
C ILE A 86 19.76 -48.39 -92.76
N ASP A 87 19.55 -47.63 -93.83
CA ASP A 87 19.25 -46.20 -93.75
C ASP A 87 17.91 -45.93 -93.07
N LYS A 88 16.87 -46.71 -93.37
CA LYS A 88 15.57 -46.62 -92.68
C LYS A 88 15.69 -47.02 -91.21
N SER A 89 16.50 -48.02 -90.89
CA SER A 89 16.78 -48.43 -89.51
C SER A 89 17.50 -47.31 -88.75
N LYS A 90 18.53 -46.68 -89.34
CA LYS A 90 19.21 -45.51 -88.77
C LYS A 90 18.25 -44.33 -88.58
N GLN A 91 17.37 -44.05 -89.54
CA GLN A 91 16.33 -43.02 -89.41
C GLN A 91 15.39 -43.33 -88.24
N LEU A 92 14.97 -44.58 -88.08
CA LEU A 92 14.14 -45.01 -86.95
C LEU A 92 14.88 -44.89 -85.61
N ASP A 93 16.16 -45.23 -85.55
CA ASP A 93 16.97 -45.10 -84.33
C ASP A 93 17.17 -43.65 -83.92
N LEU A 94 17.42 -42.74 -84.88
CA LEU A 94 17.45 -41.30 -84.63
C LEU A 94 16.10 -40.78 -84.11
N LEU A 95 14.98 -41.22 -84.70
CA LEU A 95 13.65 -40.87 -84.21
C LEU A 95 13.40 -41.40 -82.79
N ARG A 96 13.79 -42.64 -82.52
CA ARG A 96 13.70 -43.25 -81.17
C ARG A 96 14.53 -42.46 -80.15
N TYR A 97 15.73 -42.04 -80.53
CA TYR A 97 16.58 -41.18 -79.70
C TYR A 97 15.89 -39.85 -79.38
N HIS A 98 15.39 -39.13 -80.40
CA HIS A 98 14.70 -37.86 -80.19
C HIS A 98 13.41 -38.01 -79.36
N ILE A 99 12.65 -39.09 -79.55
CA ILE A 99 11.48 -39.41 -78.71
C ILE A 99 11.91 -39.62 -77.26
N LYS A 100 12.99 -40.38 -77.01
CA LYS A 100 13.52 -40.62 -75.67
C LYS A 100 14.02 -39.33 -75.02
N GLU A 101 14.72 -38.48 -75.76
CA GLU A 101 15.19 -37.18 -75.30
C GLU A 101 14.03 -36.26 -74.89
N ARG A 102 13.02 -36.12 -75.76
CA ARG A 102 11.80 -35.35 -75.46
C ARG A 102 11.06 -35.91 -74.24
N ARG A 103 10.95 -37.24 -74.12
CA ARG A 103 10.30 -37.90 -72.98
C ARG A 103 11.07 -37.64 -71.67
N ASN A 104 12.40 -37.67 -71.72
CA ASN A 104 13.24 -37.32 -70.58
C ASN A 104 13.09 -35.84 -70.21
N HIS A 105 13.04 -34.94 -71.19
CA HIS A 105 12.80 -33.52 -70.95
C HIS A 105 11.43 -33.27 -70.30
N LEU A 106 10.37 -33.90 -70.81
CA LEU A 106 9.02 -33.79 -70.26
C LEU A 106 8.93 -34.37 -68.84
N SER A 107 9.63 -35.47 -68.55
CA SER A 107 9.73 -36.01 -67.19
C SER A 107 10.45 -35.04 -66.25
N LYS A 108 11.56 -34.42 -66.69
CA LYS A 108 12.26 -33.38 -65.91
C LYS A 108 11.36 -32.17 -65.66
N LEU A 109 10.61 -31.72 -66.66
CA LEU A 109 9.70 -30.60 -66.53
C LEU A 109 8.52 -30.93 -65.59
N GLY A 110 7.96 -32.13 -65.70
CA GLY A 110 6.92 -32.63 -64.79
C GLY A 110 7.39 -32.67 -63.33
N LYS A 111 8.62 -33.14 -63.07
CA LYS A 111 9.22 -33.09 -61.72
C LYS A 111 9.39 -31.67 -61.21
N LYS A 112 9.88 -30.74 -62.04
CA LYS A 112 10.01 -29.32 -61.69
C LYS A 112 8.65 -28.71 -61.36
N TYR A 113 7.63 -28.99 -62.17
CA TYR A 113 6.28 -28.51 -61.95
C TYR A 113 5.69 -29.03 -60.63
N GLN A 114 5.88 -30.32 -60.33
CA GLN A 114 5.44 -30.91 -59.06
C GLN A 114 6.14 -30.26 -57.84
N ILE A 115 7.43 -29.97 -57.95
CA ILE A 115 8.17 -29.24 -56.91
C ILE A 115 7.57 -27.85 -56.71
N LEU A 116 7.37 -27.08 -57.79
CA LEU A 116 6.79 -25.74 -57.73
C LEU A 116 5.39 -25.73 -57.12
N LEU A 117 4.54 -26.72 -57.47
CA LEU A 117 3.22 -26.89 -56.85
C LEU A 117 3.33 -27.15 -55.35
N SER A 118 4.27 -28.00 -54.92
CA SER A 118 4.47 -28.29 -53.50
C SER A 118 4.99 -27.06 -52.73
N GLU A 119 5.85 -26.26 -53.34
CA GLU A 119 6.31 -24.99 -52.75
C GLU A 119 5.18 -23.97 -52.66
N GLN A 120 4.37 -23.86 -53.70
CA GLN A 120 3.21 -22.98 -53.70
C GLN A 120 2.21 -23.39 -52.61
N ALA A 121 1.91 -24.68 -52.47
CA ALA A 121 1.04 -25.18 -51.40
C ALA A 121 1.60 -24.88 -50.00
N LYS A 122 2.93 -24.99 -49.81
CA LYS A 122 3.59 -24.60 -48.54
C LYS A 122 3.47 -23.10 -48.28
N ARG A 123 3.72 -22.25 -49.29
CA ARG A 123 3.57 -20.79 -49.15
C ARG A 123 2.13 -20.42 -48.80
N ASP A 124 1.16 -21.03 -49.46
CA ASP A 124 -0.27 -20.82 -49.19
C ASP A 124 -0.65 -21.27 -47.78
N ALA A 125 -0.13 -22.41 -47.31
CA ALA A 125 -0.35 -22.87 -45.94
C ALA A 125 0.22 -21.89 -44.91
N ILE A 126 1.44 -21.39 -45.12
CA ILE A 126 2.05 -20.38 -44.24
C ILE A 126 1.20 -19.11 -44.19
N LEU A 127 0.77 -18.61 -45.35
CA LEU A 127 0.00 -17.36 -45.43
C LEU A 127 -1.43 -17.50 -44.88
N LYS A 128 -2.11 -18.59 -45.18
CA LYS A 128 -3.53 -18.78 -44.82
C LYS A 128 -3.73 -19.35 -43.41
N VAL A 129 -2.73 -20.05 -42.86
CA VAL A 129 -2.85 -20.74 -41.57
C VAL A 129 -1.85 -20.18 -40.55
N ASP A 130 -0.54 -20.26 -40.82
CA ASP A 130 0.45 -19.91 -39.81
C ASP A 130 0.44 -18.42 -39.43
N VAL A 131 0.32 -17.52 -40.41
CA VAL A 131 0.30 -16.08 -40.16
C VAL A 131 -0.91 -15.65 -39.31
N PRO A 132 -2.16 -16.01 -39.65
CA PRO A 132 -3.30 -15.64 -38.81
C PRO A 132 -3.25 -16.34 -37.44
N VAL A 133 -2.83 -17.60 -37.35
CA VAL A 133 -2.64 -18.27 -36.06
C VAL A 133 -1.64 -17.52 -35.20
N LYS A 134 -0.47 -17.14 -35.73
CA LYS A 134 0.52 -16.35 -34.98
C LYS A 134 -0.04 -15.01 -34.52
N LYS A 135 -0.81 -14.33 -35.37
CA LYS A 135 -1.47 -13.05 -35.00
C LYS A 135 -2.44 -13.26 -33.84
N THR A 136 -3.33 -14.24 -33.92
CA THR A 136 -4.27 -14.57 -32.83
C THR A 136 -3.55 -14.99 -31.55
N VAL A 137 -2.45 -15.74 -31.65
CA VAL A 137 -1.62 -16.10 -30.49
C VAL A 137 -1.01 -14.86 -29.83
N CYS A 138 -0.48 -13.92 -30.62
CA CYS A 138 0.04 -12.65 -30.08
C CYS A 138 -1.07 -11.82 -29.42
N GLU A 139 -2.25 -11.72 -30.04
CA GLU A 139 -3.41 -11.02 -29.47
C GLU A 139 -3.84 -11.64 -28.13
N ILE A 140 -3.94 -12.97 -28.07
CA ILE A 140 -4.27 -13.69 -26.85
C ILE A 140 -3.19 -13.49 -25.79
N GLN A 141 -1.90 -13.57 -26.14
CA GLN A 141 -0.80 -13.32 -25.21
C GLN A 141 -0.83 -11.90 -24.64
N ASN A 142 -1.11 -10.89 -25.47
CA ASN A 142 -1.27 -9.52 -25.01
C ASN A 142 -2.47 -9.38 -24.07
N SER A 143 -3.59 -10.04 -24.38
CA SER A 143 -4.78 -10.05 -23.52
C SER A 143 -4.51 -10.73 -22.17
N ILE A 144 -3.77 -11.84 -22.16
CA ILE A 144 -3.37 -12.54 -20.94
C ILE A 144 -2.48 -11.63 -20.10
N HIS A 145 -1.48 -10.99 -20.72
CA HIS A 145 -0.58 -10.11 -19.99
C HIS A 145 -1.32 -8.90 -19.39
N ALA A 146 -2.26 -8.31 -20.13
CA ALA A 146 -3.10 -7.22 -19.63
C ALA A 146 -3.91 -7.67 -18.39
N VAL A 147 -4.53 -8.84 -18.43
CA VAL A 147 -5.28 -9.41 -17.30
C VAL A 147 -4.35 -9.71 -16.11
N GLU A 148 -3.14 -10.22 -16.34
CA GLU A 148 -2.16 -10.46 -15.27
C GLU A 148 -1.72 -9.17 -14.58
N VAL A 149 -1.56 -8.07 -15.33
CA VAL A 149 -1.26 -6.75 -14.76
C VAL A 149 -2.42 -6.29 -13.89
N GLN A 150 -3.66 -6.35 -14.41
CA GLN A 150 -4.86 -6.01 -13.65
C GLN A 150 -5.01 -6.85 -12.37
N LEU A 151 -4.69 -8.14 -12.43
CA LEU A 151 -4.73 -9.02 -11.25
C LEU A 151 -3.70 -8.60 -10.20
N ARG A 152 -2.45 -8.33 -10.61
CA ARG A 152 -1.40 -7.84 -9.70
C ARG A 152 -1.79 -6.50 -9.05
N GLU A 153 -2.40 -5.60 -9.81
CA GLU A 153 -2.92 -4.33 -9.29
C GLU A 153 -4.05 -4.57 -8.28
N ALA A 154 -5.01 -5.44 -8.60
CA ALA A 154 -6.09 -5.81 -7.70
C ALA A 154 -5.58 -6.46 -6.40
N GLU A 155 -4.57 -7.33 -6.48
CA GLU A 155 -3.91 -7.93 -5.32
C GLU A 155 -3.20 -6.88 -4.46
N HIS A 156 -2.51 -5.93 -5.08
CA HIS A 156 -1.88 -4.82 -4.37
C HIS A 156 -2.92 -3.95 -3.65
N ILE A 157 -4.04 -3.62 -4.33
CA ILE A 157 -5.16 -2.89 -3.75
C ILE A 157 -5.76 -3.68 -2.57
N LYS A 158 -6.01 -4.99 -2.72
CA LYS A 158 -6.52 -5.87 -1.66
C LYS A 158 -5.59 -5.90 -0.45
N SER A 159 -4.29 -6.09 -0.67
CA SER A 159 -3.27 -6.08 0.39
C SER A 159 -3.25 -4.75 1.13
N ARG A 160 -3.40 -3.62 0.41
CA ARG A 160 -3.48 -2.29 1.00
C ARG A 160 -4.73 -2.11 1.86
N TYR A 161 -5.90 -2.48 1.36
CA TYR A 161 -7.15 -2.43 2.15
C TYR A 161 -7.08 -3.33 3.38
N GLN A 162 -6.45 -4.50 3.26
CA GLN A 162 -6.23 -5.39 4.40
C GLN A 162 -5.30 -4.75 5.45
N SER A 163 -4.24 -4.08 5.04
CA SER A 163 -3.37 -3.31 5.94
C SER A 163 -4.11 -2.16 6.62
N ILE A 164 -4.95 -1.41 5.89
CA ILE A 164 -5.78 -0.33 6.46
C ILE A 164 -6.75 -0.90 7.49
N ARG A 165 -7.45 -1.99 7.15
CA ARG A 165 -8.37 -2.68 8.04
C ARG A 165 -7.69 -3.12 9.34
N ASN A 166 -6.50 -3.72 9.23
CA ASN A 166 -5.74 -4.14 10.41
C ASN A 166 -5.36 -2.94 11.28
N SER A 167 -4.85 -1.85 10.68
CA SER A 167 -4.54 -0.62 11.43
C SER A 167 -5.75 -0.03 12.14
N LEU A 168 -6.91 0.01 11.48
CA LEU A 168 -8.15 0.50 12.09
C LEU A 168 -8.63 -0.43 13.21
N SER A 169 -8.48 -1.74 13.06
CA SER A 169 -8.79 -2.72 14.11
C SER A 169 -7.88 -2.54 15.33
N ASP A 170 -6.59 -2.32 15.12
CA ASP A 170 -5.63 -2.06 16.20
C ASP A 170 -5.96 -0.76 16.93
N ASP A 171 -6.31 0.28 16.18
CA ASP A 171 -6.70 1.57 16.76
C ASP A 171 -8.01 1.45 17.54
N ALA A 172 -9.00 0.70 17.04
CA ALA A 172 -10.22 0.40 17.78
C ALA A 172 -9.94 -0.28 19.13
N ALA A 173 -9.05 -1.28 19.16
CA ALA A 173 -8.64 -1.92 20.41
C ALA A 173 -7.90 -0.98 21.37
N LYS A 174 -7.06 -0.07 20.85
CA LYS A 174 -6.41 0.98 21.67
C LYS A 174 -7.42 1.97 22.23
N PHE A 175 -8.44 2.36 21.47
CA PHE A 175 -9.49 3.24 21.97
C PHE A 175 -10.33 2.55 23.03
N GLU A 176 -10.70 1.27 22.82
CA GLU A 176 -11.44 0.49 23.80
C GLU A 176 -10.69 0.38 25.14
N SER A 177 -9.38 0.09 25.11
CA SER A 177 -8.55 0.03 26.32
C SER A 177 -8.43 1.40 27.02
N LYS A 178 -8.29 2.49 26.26
CA LYS A 178 -8.29 3.85 26.83
C LYS A 178 -9.64 4.21 27.47
N ILE A 179 -10.75 3.85 26.84
CA ILE A 179 -12.09 4.08 27.38
C ILE A 179 -12.26 3.31 28.69
N LYS A 180 -11.91 2.01 28.72
CA LYS A 180 -11.96 1.20 29.95
C LYS A 180 -11.16 1.81 31.09
N LYS A 181 -9.94 2.30 30.81
CA LYS A 181 -9.13 2.99 31.82
C LYS A 181 -9.80 4.26 32.36
N ILE A 182 -10.38 5.07 31.47
CA ILE A 182 -11.11 6.28 31.89
C ILE A 182 -12.35 5.92 32.71
N GLU A 183 -13.06 4.85 32.36
CA GLU A 183 -14.20 4.34 33.12
C GLU A 183 -13.78 3.84 34.52
N GLU A 184 -12.66 3.14 34.62
CA GLU A 184 -12.06 2.73 35.90
C GLU A 184 -11.68 3.95 36.77
N ASP A 185 -11.01 4.94 36.20
CA ASP A 185 -10.63 6.18 36.88
C ASP A 185 -11.88 6.96 37.35
N LEU A 186 -12.92 7.04 36.50
CA LEU A 186 -14.20 7.67 36.85
C LEU A 186 -14.89 6.93 38.00
N GLN A 187 -14.85 5.59 38.00
CA GLN A 187 -15.41 4.79 39.07
C GLN A 187 -14.65 4.98 40.38
N ALA A 188 -13.32 5.00 40.34
CA ALA A 188 -12.49 5.32 41.50
C ALA A 188 -12.82 6.71 42.07
N GLN A 189 -12.93 7.73 41.20
CA GLN A 189 -13.32 9.09 41.61
C GLN A 189 -14.72 9.13 42.23
N LYS A 190 -15.71 8.41 41.68
CA LYS A 190 -17.05 8.30 42.28
C LYS A 190 -17.00 7.69 43.67
N THR A 191 -16.21 6.64 43.87
CA THR A 191 -16.06 6.03 45.20
C THR A 191 -15.39 6.98 46.19
N GLU A 192 -14.40 7.76 45.75
CA GLU A 192 -13.73 8.73 46.60
C GLU A 192 -14.64 9.89 46.99
N ILE A 193 -15.41 10.43 46.03
CA ILE A 193 -16.44 11.44 46.33
C ILE A 193 -17.44 10.92 47.36
N HIS A 194 -17.86 9.65 47.24
CA HIS A 194 -18.75 9.03 48.22
C HIS A 194 -18.12 8.95 49.61
N ASN A 195 -16.85 8.53 49.70
CA ASN A 195 -16.09 8.48 50.97
C ASN A 195 -15.99 9.87 51.61
N LEU A 196 -15.65 10.90 50.81
CA LEU A 196 -15.56 12.27 51.29
C LEU A 196 -16.91 12.82 51.76
N GLN A 197 -18.00 12.47 51.08
CA GLN A 197 -19.35 12.81 51.53
C GLN A 197 -19.69 12.14 52.88
N GLN A 198 -19.30 10.88 53.09
CA GLN A 198 -19.47 10.22 54.39
C GLN A 198 -18.66 10.90 55.49
N ILE A 199 -17.39 11.23 55.23
CA ILE A 199 -16.53 11.96 56.18
C ILE A 199 -17.15 13.32 56.52
N LEU A 200 -17.67 14.05 55.53
CA LEU A 200 -18.36 15.31 55.75
C LEU A 200 -19.59 15.13 56.65
N GLN A 201 -20.41 14.11 56.41
CA GLN A 201 -21.57 13.81 57.27
C GLN A 201 -21.15 13.51 58.71
N ILE A 202 -20.07 12.75 58.91
CA ILE A 202 -19.52 12.45 60.24
C ILE A 202 -19.03 13.75 60.91
N ALA A 203 -18.25 14.57 60.19
CA ALA A 203 -17.74 15.83 60.70
C ALA A 203 -18.86 16.81 61.08
N VAL A 204 -19.92 16.91 60.26
CA VAL A 204 -21.10 17.73 60.56
C VAL A 204 -21.83 17.20 61.81
N LYS A 205 -22.02 15.88 61.93
CA LYS A 205 -22.60 15.27 63.14
C LYS A 205 -21.77 15.57 64.38
N MET A 206 -20.45 15.44 64.31
CA MET A 206 -19.53 15.73 65.41
C MET A 206 -19.58 17.21 65.81
N LYS A 207 -19.50 18.13 64.84
CA LYS A 207 -19.63 19.57 65.06
C LYS A 207 -20.96 19.92 65.74
N ASN A 208 -22.07 19.37 65.26
CA ASN A 208 -23.38 19.61 65.85
C ASN A 208 -23.48 19.04 67.27
N SER A 209 -22.84 17.90 67.53
CA SER A 209 -22.77 17.32 68.88
C SER A 209 -21.96 18.20 69.83
N ALA A 210 -20.78 18.66 69.42
CA ALA A 210 -19.95 19.57 70.20
C ALA A 210 -20.68 20.89 70.49
N ARG A 211 -21.35 21.46 69.48
CA ARG A 211 -22.18 22.67 69.66
C ARG A 211 -23.30 22.46 70.68
N ARG A 212 -23.97 21.30 70.68
CA ARG A 212 -25.00 20.98 71.68
C ARG A 212 -24.43 20.89 73.09
N VAL A 213 -23.30 20.21 73.27
CA VAL A 213 -22.63 20.09 74.57
C VAL A 213 -22.23 21.48 75.09
N LEU A 214 -21.61 22.30 74.24
CA LEU A 214 -21.18 23.65 74.60
C LEU A 214 -22.37 24.53 75.02
N VAL A 215 -23.50 24.49 74.31
CA VAL A 215 -24.71 25.25 74.68
C VAL A 215 -25.31 24.77 76.02
N LEU A 216 -25.25 23.46 76.31
CA LEU A 216 -25.73 22.93 77.60
C LEU A 216 -24.83 23.38 78.75
N GLU A 217 -23.51 23.30 78.56
CA GLU A 217 -22.53 23.74 79.55
C GLU A 217 -22.59 25.25 79.79
N GLU A 218 -22.75 26.06 78.74
CA GLU A 218 -23.01 27.51 78.87
C GLU A 218 -24.27 27.78 79.69
N ARG A 219 -25.36 27.06 79.44
CA ARG A 219 -26.61 27.21 80.20
C ARG A 219 -26.42 26.83 81.67
N GLU A 220 -25.72 25.74 81.94
CA GLU A 220 -25.45 25.27 83.29
C GLU A 220 -24.57 26.28 84.04
N ALA A 221 -23.48 26.74 83.41
CA ALA A 221 -22.60 27.76 83.96
C ALA A 221 -23.33 29.08 84.26
N VAL A 222 -24.21 29.53 83.36
CA VAL A 222 -25.06 30.73 83.56
C VAL A 222 -26.05 30.51 84.71
N SER A 223 -26.68 29.34 84.80
CA SER A 223 -27.61 29.03 85.89
C SER A 223 -26.92 28.98 87.26
N SER A 224 -25.73 28.39 87.33
CA SER A 224 -24.88 28.35 88.52
C SER A 224 -24.36 29.74 88.91
N ALA A 225 -23.96 30.56 87.93
CA ALA A 225 -23.58 31.95 88.16
C ALA A 225 -24.75 32.76 88.72
N LYS A 226 -25.95 32.62 88.14
CA LYS A 226 -27.18 33.27 88.62
C LYS A 226 -27.54 32.82 90.03
N GLN A 227 -27.41 31.53 90.36
CA GLN A 227 -27.65 31.02 91.70
C GLN A 227 -26.66 31.60 92.73
N ARG A 228 -25.38 31.72 92.35
CA ARG A 228 -24.37 32.38 93.20
C ARG A 228 -24.66 33.87 93.37
N GLU A 229 -25.11 34.56 92.32
CA GLU A 229 -25.51 35.96 92.38
C GLU A 229 -26.71 36.16 93.33
N THR A 230 -27.74 35.32 93.24
CA THR A 230 -28.87 35.39 94.18
C THR A 230 -28.45 35.15 95.63
N GLN A 231 -27.55 34.19 95.89
CA GLN A 231 -27.02 33.93 97.23
C GLN A 231 -26.19 35.11 97.75
N LEU A 232 -25.39 35.74 96.89
CA LEU A 232 -24.62 36.94 97.24
C LEU A 232 -25.54 38.12 97.55
N ASP A 233 -26.59 38.33 96.77
CA ASP A 233 -27.57 39.40 97.00
C ASP A 233 -28.37 39.17 98.29
N GLU A 234 -28.79 37.94 98.56
CA GLU A 234 -29.41 37.56 99.85
C GLU A 234 -28.45 37.83 101.01
N GLY A 235 -27.19 37.42 100.88
CA GLY A 235 -26.14 37.71 101.85
C GLY A 235 -25.93 39.22 102.07
N ARG A 236 -25.86 40.01 101.00
CA ARG A 236 -25.79 41.48 101.07
C ARG A 236 -27.00 42.06 101.80
N ARG A 237 -28.22 41.59 101.48
CA ARG A 237 -29.45 42.04 102.15
C ARG A 237 -29.42 41.76 103.64
N LEU A 238 -29.04 40.55 104.05
CA LEU A 238 -28.92 40.18 105.47
C LEU A 238 -27.86 41.03 106.19
N VAL A 239 -26.69 41.26 105.58
CA VAL A 239 -25.65 42.12 106.15
C VAL A 239 -26.14 43.57 106.25
N THR A 240 -26.82 44.11 105.24
CA THR A 240 -27.38 45.47 105.30
C THR A 240 -28.46 45.61 106.37
N ALA A 241 -29.32 44.59 106.55
CA ALA A 241 -30.34 44.57 107.60
C ALA A 241 -29.68 44.52 108.99
N ARG A 242 -28.72 43.62 109.19
CA ARG A 242 -27.93 43.54 110.44
C ARG A 242 -27.15 44.82 110.71
N LYS A 243 -26.56 45.44 109.68
CA LYS A 243 -25.86 46.72 109.81
C LYS A 243 -26.84 47.82 110.20
N ALA A 244 -28.04 47.88 109.63
CA ALA A 244 -29.05 48.86 110.01
C ALA A 244 -29.57 48.63 111.45
N GLU A 245 -29.74 47.37 111.87
CA GLU A 245 -30.05 47.01 113.27
C GLU A 245 -28.93 47.42 114.22
N LEU A 246 -27.67 47.09 113.87
CA LEU A 246 -26.49 47.47 114.64
C LEU A 246 -26.32 48.97 114.65
N GLU A 247 -26.53 49.71 113.56
CA GLU A 247 -26.48 51.17 113.54
C GLU A 247 -27.61 51.77 114.41
N SER A 248 -28.79 51.14 114.46
CA SER A 248 -29.86 51.51 115.40
C SER A 248 -29.44 51.27 116.85
N LEU A 249 -28.71 50.19 117.13
CA LEU A 249 -28.16 49.87 118.45
C LEU A 249 -26.93 50.74 118.78
N GLU A 250 -26.07 51.08 117.83
CA GLU A 250 -24.92 51.97 117.97
C GLU A 250 -25.38 53.39 118.21
N LYS A 251 -26.43 53.86 117.53
CA LYS A 251 -27.10 55.13 117.87
C LYS A 251 -27.68 55.12 119.29
N LYS A 252 -27.97 53.94 119.87
CA LYS A 252 -28.38 53.78 121.28
C LYS A 252 -27.20 53.61 122.25
N ILE A 253 -26.07 53.02 121.82
CA ILE A 253 -24.93 52.64 122.67
C ILE A 253 -23.81 53.69 122.61
N TYR A 254 -23.47 54.21 121.43
CA TYR A 254 -22.39 55.18 121.21
C TYR A 254 -22.84 56.65 121.29
N GLN A 255 -23.76 56.92 122.21
CA GLN A 255 -23.71 58.14 123.03
C GLN A 255 -22.71 57.97 124.21
N SER A 256 -21.75 57.04 124.16
CA SER A 256 -20.63 57.01 125.11
C SER A 256 -19.48 56.11 124.65
N GLY A 257 -18.26 56.66 124.58
CA GLY A 257 -17.02 55.96 124.98
C GLY A 257 -16.23 55.10 123.96
N LYS A 258 -14.91 55.38 123.89
CA LYS A 258 -13.79 54.73 123.15
C LYS A 258 -13.37 53.34 123.69
N LEU A 259 -12.56 52.58 122.90
CA LEU A 259 -11.20 51.99 123.23
C LEU A 259 -10.79 50.83 122.27
N THR A 260 -9.66 50.90 121.52
CA THR A 260 -8.28 50.29 121.63
C THR A 260 -8.02 48.85 121.11
N ALA A 261 -6.77 48.63 120.62
CA ALA A 261 -6.23 47.53 119.80
C ALA A 261 -5.29 46.53 120.54
N ARG A 262 -4.96 45.36 119.93
CA ARG A 262 -3.78 44.47 120.23
C ARG A 262 -3.61 43.27 119.23
N PRO A 263 -2.50 42.48 119.20
CA PRO A 263 -1.75 42.04 118.00
C PRO A 263 -1.50 40.50 117.83
N GLU A 264 -0.80 40.13 116.74
CA GLU A 264 -0.32 38.80 116.24
C GLU A 264 0.74 38.05 117.10
N PRO A 265 0.96 36.72 116.86
CA PRO A 265 2.33 36.18 116.76
C PRO A 265 2.56 34.97 115.79
N GLU A 266 3.84 34.74 115.48
CA GLU A 266 4.46 33.77 114.56
C GLU A 266 5.36 32.75 115.33
N GLY A 267 5.63 31.54 114.81
CA GLY A 267 6.72 30.67 115.31
C GLY A 267 6.75 29.21 114.80
N ALA A 268 7.93 28.73 114.36
CA ALA A 268 8.71 27.58 114.93
C ALA A 268 9.62 26.85 113.90
N GLU A 269 10.88 26.62 114.31
CA GLU A 269 11.99 25.97 113.61
C GLU A 269 12.17 24.46 113.93
N GLU A 270 12.96 23.82 113.05
CA GLU A 270 13.81 22.59 113.04
C GLU A 270 14.01 21.69 114.29
N ILE A 271 14.15 20.35 114.08
CA ILE A 271 15.03 19.42 114.84
C ILE A 271 15.62 18.30 113.93
N THR A 272 16.85 17.92 114.24
CA THR A 272 17.93 17.19 113.52
C THR A 272 18.23 15.75 114.03
N ASN A 273 19.00 15.00 113.22
CA ASN A 273 20.05 13.97 113.53
C ASN A 273 19.66 12.56 114.07
N GLN A 274 20.03 11.45 113.39
CA GLN A 274 21.33 10.70 113.32
C GLN A 274 21.71 10.01 114.65
N LEU A 275 21.59 8.67 114.75
CA LEU A 275 22.51 7.56 114.38
C LEU A 275 23.49 7.16 115.51
N ASP A 276 23.45 5.87 115.87
CA ASP A 276 24.55 4.97 116.27
C ASP A 276 23.92 3.67 116.83
N ASN A 277 24.52 2.48 116.93
CA ASN A 277 25.59 1.70 116.28
C ASN A 277 25.69 0.46 117.19
N ASP A 278 25.71 -0.78 116.68
CA ASP A 278 26.47 -1.89 117.31
C ASP A 278 26.47 -3.22 116.51
N LYS A 279 27.70 -3.71 116.26
CA LYS A 279 28.30 -5.08 116.39
C LYS A 279 27.40 -6.32 116.25
N SER A 280 27.79 -7.46 115.66
CA SER A 280 29.08 -8.20 115.65
C SER A 280 29.07 -9.36 114.63
N GLU A 281 30.25 -9.97 114.45
CA GLU A 281 30.65 -11.04 113.53
C GLU A 281 29.93 -12.40 113.67
N SER A 282 29.75 -13.12 112.56
CA SER A 282 30.55 -14.33 112.22
C SER A 282 29.79 -15.36 111.35
N THR A 283 30.59 -16.18 110.67
CA THR A 283 30.33 -17.55 110.23
C THR A 283 29.56 -17.73 108.91
N ILE A 284 30.36 -18.13 107.91
CA ILE A 284 29.98 -18.61 106.58
C ILE A 284 29.16 -19.88 106.74
N CYS A 285 27.92 -19.82 106.25
CA CYS A 285 27.06 -20.97 106.03
C CYS A 285 26.36 -20.67 104.69
N PRO A 286 26.33 -21.56 103.69
CA PRO A 286 25.78 -21.27 102.36
C PRO A 286 24.30 -20.81 102.41
N LEU A 287 23.60 -21.21 103.48
CA LEU A 287 22.24 -20.80 103.81
C LEU A 287 22.17 -19.33 104.25
N ASN A 288 23.19 -18.86 104.97
CA ASN A 288 23.34 -17.49 105.44
C ASN A 288 23.73 -16.54 104.30
N ASP A 289 24.45 -17.03 103.28
CA ASP A 289 24.72 -16.25 102.06
C ASP A 289 23.47 -16.14 101.17
N LEU A 290 22.64 -17.19 101.13
CA LEU A 290 21.34 -17.16 100.46
C LEU A 290 20.36 -16.25 101.19
N GLU A 291 20.39 -16.23 102.52
CA GLU A 291 19.57 -15.35 103.36
C GLU A 291 20.06 -13.89 103.29
N LYS A 292 21.37 -13.64 103.33
CA LYS A 292 21.96 -12.30 103.10
C LYS A 292 21.75 -11.81 101.68
N SER A 293 21.86 -12.68 100.68
CA SER A 293 21.55 -12.32 99.29
C SER A 293 20.06 -12.06 99.10
N PHE A 294 19.18 -12.77 99.82
CA PHE A 294 17.75 -12.50 99.84
C PHE A 294 17.40 -11.21 100.58
N GLU A 295 18.06 -10.90 101.70
CA GLU A 295 17.90 -9.63 102.42
C GLU A 295 18.42 -8.45 101.60
N THR A 296 19.54 -8.58 100.90
CA THR A 296 20.00 -7.56 99.94
C THR A 296 19.05 -7.44 98.76
N LEU A 297 18.45 -8.53 98.29
CA LEU A 297 17.37 -8.51 97.28
C LEU A 297 16.11 -7.79 97.78
N LYS A 298 15.73 -8.04 99.03
CA LYS A 298 14.59 -7.45 99.72
C LYS A 298 14.80 -5.95 99.97
N ALA A 299 16.02 -5.56 100.33
CA ALA A 299 16.44 -4.16 100.47
C ALA A 299 16.48 -3.45 99.10
N ALA A 300 17.08 -4.07 98.07
CA ALA A 300 17.18 -3.50 96.72
C ALA A 300 15.83 -3.35 96.02
N THR A 301 14.87 -4.25 96.28
CA THR A 301 13.49 -4.14 95.77
C THR A 301 12.56 -3.34 96.68
N GLY A 302 12.97 -3.02 97.91
CA GLY A 302 12.18 -2.28 98.89
C GLY A 302 10.84 -2.94 99.20
N ALA A 303 10.77 -4.26 99.33
CA ALA A 303 9.53 -4.98 99.63
C ALA A 303 9.60 -5.63 101.03
N PRO A 304 8.53 -5.55 101.85
CA PRO A 304 8.59 -5.95 103.26
C PRO A 304 8.54 -7.47 103.49
N THR A 305 8.11 -8.26 102.49
CA THR A 305 7.84 -9.70 102.61
C THR A 305 8.36 -10.45 101.38
N ALA A 306 8.78 -11.71 101.57
CA ALA A 306 9.35 -12.56 100.51
C ALA A 306 8.40 -12.81 99.31
N GLU A 307 7.09 -12.86 99.55
CA GLU A 307 6.10 -12.96 98.46
C GLU A 307 6.00 -11.67 97.66
N LYS A 308 6.11 -10.51 98.32
CA LYS A 308 6.05 -9.19 97.67
C LYS A 308 7.32 -8.90 96.86
N THR A 309 8.48 -9.41 97.27
CA THR A 309 9.69 -9.34 96.43
C THR A 309 9.49 -10.18 95.15
N LEU A 310 8.97 -11.41 95.26
CA LEU A 310 8.67 -12.26 94.11
C LEU A 310 7.64 -11.63 93.16
N GLU A 311 6.57 -11.04 93.70
CA GLU A 311 5.55 -10.33 92.92
C GLU A 311 6.15 -9.15 92.15
N LYS A 312 7.03 -8.35 92.77
CA LYS A 312 7.76 -7.28 92.10
C LYS A 312 8.65 -7.80 90.96
N PHE A 313 9.32 -8.94 91.12
CA PHE A 313 10.08 -9.55 90.02
C PHE A 313 9.20 -10.10 88.92
N SER A 314 8.04 -10.67 89.24
CA SER A 314 7.08 -11.12 88.23
C SER A 314 6.60 -9.92 87.42
N VAL A 315 6.20 -8.83 88.08
CA VAL A 315 5.80 -7.58 87.42
C VAL A 315 6.95 -7.04 86.58
N GLN A 316 8.18 -6.95 87.11
CA GLN A 316 9.36 -6.50 86.35
C GLN A 316 9.64 -7.38 85.12
N ARG A 317 9.51 -8.69 85.25
CA ARG A 317 9.65 -9.63 84.14
C ARG A 317 8.56 -9.41 83.09
N ASP A 318 7.33 -9.17 83.52
CA ASP A 318 6.21 -8.86 82.62
C ASP A 318 6.41 -7.52 81.91
N THR A 319 6.94 -6.49 82.60
CA THR A 319 7.33 -5.22 81.97
C THR A 319 8.46 -5.42 80.97
N LEU A 320 9.47 -6.23 81.30
CA LEU A 320 10.59 -6.55 80.42
C LEU A 320 10.11 -7.28 79.16
N ASN A 321 9.29 -8.32 79.31
CA ASN A 321 8.66 -9.04 78.19
C ASN A 321 7.82 -8.09 77.32
N ARG A 322 7.09 -7.16 77.93
CA ARG A 322 6.32 -6.14 77.19
C ARG A 322 7.22 -5.16 76.43
N LEU A 323 8.34 -4.75 77.02
CA LEU A 323 9.33 -3.89 76.37
C LEU A 323 10.01 -4.61 75.20
N GLU A 324 10.36 -5.89 75.35
CA GLU A 324 10.88 -6.72 74.27
C GLU A 324 9.86 -6.87 73.13
N ALA A 325 8.59 -7.13 73.45
CA ALA A 325 7.53 -7.18 72.45
C ALA A 325 7.33 -5.84 71.74
N LEU A 326 7.43 -4.71 72.45
CA LEU A 326 7.39 -3.37 71.86
C LEU A 326 8.61 -3.11 70.97
N ARG A 327 9.80 -3.52 71.41
CA ARG A 327 11.03 -3.42 70.64
C ARG A 327 10.95 -4.23 69.35
N ALA A 328 10.50 -5.48 69.41
CA ALA A 328 10.28 -6.32 68.23
C ALA A 328 9.23 -5.71 67.27
N LYS A 329 8.15 -5.12 67.80
CA LYS A 329 7.18 -4.37 66.99
C LYS A 329 7.80 -3.13 66.33
N ALA A 330 8.64 -2.39 67.05
CA ALA A 330 9.34 -1.23 66.50
C ALA A 330 10.36 -1.62 65.43
N GLU A 331 11.15 -2.69 65.66
CA GLU A 331 12.11 -3.23 64.69
C GLU A 331 11.42 -3.73 63.42
N THR A 332 10.32 -4.48 63.55
CA THR A 332 9.54 -4.92 62.37
C THR A 332 8.88 -3.77 61.61
N GLN A 333 8.44 -2.72 62.31
CA GLN A 333 7.95 -1.50 61.65
C GLN A 333 9.06 -0.74 60.94
N LYS A 334 10.25 -0.63 61.56
CA LYS A 334 11.43 -0.02 60.96
C LYS A 334 11.82 -0.75 59.67
N GLU A 335 11.92 -2.08 59.71
CA GLU A 335 12.25 -2.89 58.53
C GLU A 335 11.21 -2.72 57.40
N LYS A 336 9.92 -2.66 57.74
CA LYS A 336 8.85 -2.37 56.77
C LYS A 336 8.97 -0.98 56.14
N LEU A 337 9.38 0.03 56.91
CA LEU A 337 9.60 1.39 56.41
C LEU A 337 10.85 1.46 55.53
N GLU A 338 11.95 0.83 55.92
CA GLU A 338 13.17 0.73 55.11
C GLU A 338 12.87 0.07 53.75
N LYS A 339 12.15 -1.07 53.75
CA LYS A 339 11.69 -1.72 52.50
C LYS A 339 10.76 -0.84 51.66
N LYS A 340 10.01 0.09 52.26
CA LYS A 340 9.20 1.05 51.51
C LYS A 340 10.06 2.16 50.91
N ILE A 341 11.04 2.66 51.67
CA ILE A 341 12.00 3.67 51.20
C ILE A 341 12.77 3.12 50.00
N GLU A 342 13.31 1.91 50.10
CA GLU A 342 14.07 1.26 49.03
C GLU A 342 13.22 1.06 47.77
N ARG A 343 11.98 0.59 47.92
CA ARG A 343 11.03 0.47 46.79
C ARG A 343 10.74 1.81 46.12
N ARG A 344 10.49 2.86 46.91
CA ARG A 344 10.24 4.21 46.36
C ARG A 344 11.49 4.79 45.70
N ALA A 345 12.67 4.53 46.25
CA ALA A 345 13.94 4.94 45.64
C ALA A 345 14.14 4.26 44.28
N ALA A 346 13.90 2.94 44.20
CA ALA A 346 13.97 2.20 42.93
C ALA A 346 12.93 2.68 41.90
N GLU A 347 11.70 2.96 42.32
CA GLU A 347 10.67 3.55 41.46
C GLU A 347 11.09 4.93 40.91
N LEU A 348 11.69 5.78 41.76
CA LEU A 348 12.18 7.09 41.36
C LEU A 348 13.35 6.98 40.37
N GLU A 349 14.29 6.08 40.60
CA GLU A 349 15.40 5.84 39.67
C GLU A 349 14.87 5.34 38.32
N TYR A 350 13.96 4.38 38.33
CA TYR A 350 13.31 3.89 37.11
C TYR A 350 12.62 5.02 36.33
N GLN A 351 11.85 5.87 37.02
CA GLN A 351 11.20 7.02 36.39
C GLN A 351 12.19 8.03 35.82
N LYS A 352 13.31 8.31 36.51
CA LYS A 352 14.38 9.17 35.99
C LYS A 352 14.95 8.62 34.69
N TYR A 353 15.28 7.33 34.64
CA TYR A 353 15.81 6.71 33.42
C TYR A 353 14.79 6.66 32.28
N ALA A 354 13.52 6.40 32.60
CA ALA A 354 12.43 6.44 31.61
C ALA A 354 12.27 7.85 31.02
N GLN A 355 12.27 8.89 31.87
CA GLN A 355 12.15 10.28 31.45
C GLN A 355 13.33 10.71 30.57
N VAL A 356 14.57 10.38 30.95
CA VAL A 356 15.76 10.69 30.14
C VAL A 356 15.68 10.03 28.76
N LYS A 357 15.26 8.76 28.70
CA LYS A 357 15.11 8.03 27.44
C LYS A 357 14.04 8.64 26.54
N ASP A 358 12.93 9.12 27.10
CA ASP A 358 11.87 9.78 26.33
C ASP A 358 12.28 11.18 25.87
N ILE A 359 13.05 11.92 26.68
CA ILE A 359 13.65 13.21 26.27
C ILE A 359 14.63 13.01 25.12
N GLU A 360 15.52 12.02 25.18
CA GLU A 360 16.47 11.73 24.09
C GLU A 360 15.76 11.35 22.79
N LYS A 361 14.72 10.52 22.85
CA LYS A 361 13.91 10.18 21.69
C LYS A 361 13.21 11.41 21.11
N THR A 362 12.57 12.21 21.96
CA THR A 362 11.87 13.42 21.56
C THR A 362 12.83 14.44 20.94
N SER A 363 14.02 14.60 21.51
CA SER A 363 15.09 15.45 20.96
C SER A 363 15.54 14.96 19.59
N GLY A 364 15.77 13.66 19.44
CA GLY A 364 16.15 13.07 18.15
C GLY A 364 15.06 13.18 17.09
N GLU A 365 13.79 13.11 17.47
CA GLU A 365 12.66 13.36 16.56
C GLU A 365 12.53 14.84 16.19
N ALA A 366 12.71 15.76 17.15
CA ALA A 366 12.73 17.19 16.92
C ALA A 366 13.85 17.62 15.96
N GLU A 367 15.05 17.06 16.11
CA GLU A 367 16.17 17.31 15.18
C GLU A 367 15.87 16.84 13.76
N ARG A 368 15.25 15.66 13.59
CA ARG A 368 14.84 15.16 12.27
C ARG A 368 13.77 16.06 11.65
N ASN A 369 12.79 16.48 12.44
CA ASN A 369 11.75 17.40 11.98
C ASN A 369 12.35 18.75 11.58
N ASN A 370 13.30 19.29 12.35
CA ASN A 370 13.99 20.54 12.00
C ASN A 370 14.78 20.43 10.69
N LYS A 371 15.46 19.31 10.43
CA LYS A 371 16.15 19.06 9.15
C LYS A 371 15.17 19.05 7.97
N LEU A 372 14.06 18.32 8.10
CA LEU A 372 12.97 18.32 7.11
C LEU A 372 12.40 19.71 6.86
N LEU A 373 12.21 20.50 7.92
CA LEU A 373 11.67 21.85 7.84
C LEU A 373 12.63 22.80 7.12
N GLN A 374 13.94 22.67 7.36
CA GLN A 374 14.99 23.37 6.62
C GLN A 374 15.02 22.98 5.14
N GLU A 375 14.92 21.69 4.80
CA GLU A 375 14.85 21.21 3.41
C GLU A 375 13.62 21.79 2.70
N LEU A 376 12.45 21.78 3.34
CA LEU A 376 11.23 22.39 2.80
C LEU A 376 11.38 23.90 2.61
N HIS A 377 12.05 24.60 3.53
CA HIS A 377 12.33 26.03 3.40
C HIS A 377 13.24 26.32 2.21
N GLN A 378 14.32 25.54 2.03
CA GLN A 378 15.22 25.65 0.88
C GLN A 378 14.45 25.40 -0.42
N ARG A 379 13.64 24.35 -0.47
CA ARG A 379 12.82 24.01 -1.64
C ARG A 379 11.81 25.11 -1.96
N THR A 380 11.15 25.66 -0.95
CA THR A 380 10.23 26.80 -1.10
C THR A 380 10.96 28.04 -1.62
N LYS A 381 12.19 28.30 -1.15
CA LYS A 381 13.01 29.41 -1.62
C LYS A 381 13.36 29.24 -3.11
N ILE A 382 13.78 28.05 -3.53
CA ILE A 382 14.05 27.74 -4.93
C ILE A 382 12.79 27.94 -5.79
N TYR A 383 11.63 27.46 -5.34
CA TYR A 383 10.38 27.67 -6.07
C TYR A 383 9.99 29.15 -6.17
N LYS A 384 10.15 29.92 -5.10
CA LYS A 384 9.92 31.37 -5.12
C LYS A 384 10.87 32.09 -6.07
N GLU A 385 12.15 31.73 -6.08
CA GLU A 385 13.14 32.30 -6.99
C GLU A 385 12.82 31.96 -8.46
N SER A 386 12.47 30.71 -8.76
CA SER A 386 12.04 30.28 -10.10
C SER A 386 10.74 30.96 -10.55
N THR A 387 9.78 31.12 -9.64
CA THR A 387 8.53 31.86 -9.91
C THR A 387 8.81 33.34 -10.17
N ASN A 388 9.68 33.96 -9.36
CA ASN A 388 10.07 35.35 -9.55
C ASN A 388 10.83 35.56 -10.87
N GLN A 389 11.69 34.61 -11.27
CA GLN A 389 12.37 34.63 -12.56
C GLN A 389 11.36 34.52 -13.72
N SER A 390 10.39 33.60 -13.61
CA SER A 390 9.33 33.45 -14.60
C SER A 390 8.47 34.72 -14.70
N ASN A 391 8.09 35.31 -13.57
CA ASN A 391 7.35 36.57 -13.54
C ASN A 391 8.16 37.74 -14.14
N ALA A 392 9.47 37.81 -13.87
CA ALA A 392 10.35 38.81 -14.47
C ALA A 392 10.46 38.64 -16.00
N MET A 393 10.55 37.40 -16.49
CA MET A 393 10.49 37.08 -17.92
C MET A 393 9.15 37.51 -18.53
N ILE A 394 8.02 37.18 -17.89
CA ILE A 394 6.69 37.61 -18.33
C ILE A 394 6.60 39.14 -18.42
N LEU A 395 7.11 39.87 -17.42
CA LEU A 395 7.13 41.33 -17.45
C LEU A 395 8.00 41.89 -18.59
N THR A 396 9.12 41.23 -18.90
CA THR A 396 10.00 41.61 -20.01
C THR A 396 9.33 41.35 -21.36
N ILE A 397 8.66 40.21 -21.51
CA ILE A 397 7.86 39.87 -22.69
C ILE A 397 6.74 40.90 -22.86
N LEU A 398 6.00 41.20 -21.79
CA LEU A 398 4.91 42.18 -21.82
C LEU A 398 5.41 43.58 -22.20
N ALA A 399 6.55 44.00 -21.66
CA ALA A 399 7.19 45.27 -22.03
C ALA A 399 7.62 45.29 -23.51
N GLY A 400 8.20 44.21 -24.03
CA GLY A 400 8.57 44.11 -25.44
C GLY A 400 7.35 44.04 -26.36
N LEU A 401 6.28 43.33 -25.98
CA LEU A 401 5.01 43.33 -26.71
C LEU A 401 4.38 44.73 -26.73
N ARG A 402 4.44 45.48 -25.62
CA ARG A 402 4.02 46.89 -25.59
C ARG A 402 4.87 47.75 -26.54
N LYS A 403 6.19 47.56 -26.58
CA LYS A 403 7.05 48.26 -27.54
C LYS A 403 6.69 47.92 -28.98
N LEU A 404 6.52 46.64 -29.31
CA LEU A 404 6.07 46.21 -30.64
C LEU A 404 4.70 46.82 -31.00
N TYR A 405 3.78 46.83 -30.05
CA TYR A 405 2.48 47.48 -30.21
C TYR A 405 2.61 48.98 -30.50
N MET A 406 3.55 49.69 -29.88
CA MET A 406 3.83 51.11 -30.18
C MET A 406 4.41 51.32 -31.59
N HIS A 407 5.16 50.35 -32.14
CA HIS A 407 5.64 50.42 -33.53
C HIS A 407 4.54 50.10 -34.55
N ILE A 408 3.57 49.26 -34.19
CA ILE A 408 2.46 48.84 -35.07
C ILE A 408 1.28 49.82 -35.02
N ASN A 409 1.06 50.48 -33.88
CA ASN A 409 -0.03 51.44 -33.70
C ASN A 409 0.51 52.84 -33.36
N PRO A 410 0.96 53.62 -34.36
CA PRO A 410 1.33 55.01 -34.16
C PRO A 410 0.06 55.84 -34.07
N THR A 411 -0.57 55.94 -32.89
CA THR A 411 -1.59 56.99 -32.66
C THR A 411 -0.95 58.37 -32.48
N GLY A 412 -0.01 58.71 -33.38
CA GLY A 412 0.73 59.95 -33.35
C GLY A 412 2.05 59.84 -34.13
N ILE A 413 2.03 60.36 -35.36
CA ILE A 413 3.18 60.82 -36.17
C ILE A 413 3.80 59.75 -37.08
N ILE A 414 3.35 59.79 -38.34
CA ILE A 414 4.01 59.24 -39.53
C ILE A 414 5.23 60.12 -39.83
N TYR A 415 6.45 59.60 -39.71
CA TYR A 415 7.63 60.03 -40.49
C TYR A 415 8.72 58.96 -40.37
N GLU A 416 8.52 57.77 -40.93
CA GLU A 416 9.63 56.85 -41.27
C GLU A 416 9.15 55.87 -42.35
N GLU A 417 10.03 55.57 -43.31
CA GLU A 417 9.76 54.72 -44.46
C GLU A 417 9.24 53.33 -43.99
N PRO A 418 8.20 52.75 -44.62
CA PRO A 418 7.60 51.49 -44.15
C PRO A 418 8.59 50.34 -43.94
N LEU A 419 9.69 50.35 -44.70
CA LEU A 419 10.80 49.41 -44.59
C LEU A 419 11.58 49.56 -43.27
N VAL A 420 11.77 50.79 -42.77
CA VAL A 420 12.45 51.07 -41.50
C VAL A 420 11.61 50.60 -40.31
N ILE A 421 10.29 50.77 -40.38
CA ILE A 421 9.36 50.26 -39.38
C ILE A 421 9.39 48.72 -39.35
N LEU A 422 9.37 48.07 -40.51
CA LEU A 422 9.49 46.61 -40.63
C LEU A 422 10.85 46.10 -40.11
N GLU A 423 11.94 46.81 -40.38
CA GLU A 423 13.27 46.45 -39.89
C GLU A 423 13.37 46.64 -38.36
N ASN A 424 12.74 47.67 -37.80
CA ASN A 424 12.67 47.90 -36.35
C ASN A 424 11.78 46.86 -35.65
N ILE A 425 10.65 46.49 -36.24
CA ILE A 425 9.80 45.39 -35.75
C ILE A 425 10.56 44.07 -35.79
N LYS A 426 11.29 43.79 -36.87
CA LYS A 426 12.13 42.59 -37.00
C LYS A 426 13.22 42.57 -35.91
N LYS A 427 13.98 43.66 -35.74
CA LYS A 427 15.03 43.77 -34.70
C LYS A 427 14.48 43.61 -33.28
N GLU A 428 13.33 44.22 -32.96
CA GLU A 428 12.71 44.08 -31.63
C GLU A 428 12.10 42.67 -31.41
N SER A 429 11.58 42.04 -32.48
CA SER A 429 11.11 40.64 -32.41
C SER A 429 12.27 39.66 -32.21
N GLU A 430 13.43 39.88 -32.84
CA GLU A 430 14.63 39.07 -32.66
C GLU A 430 15.21 39.23 -31.24
N LYS A 431 15.21 40.45 -30.69
CA LYS A 431 15.58 40.69 -29.28
C LYS A 431 14.65 40.00 -28.30
N LEU A 432 13.33 40.04 -28.54
CA LEU A 432 12.33 39.35 -27.71
C LEU A 432 12.52 37.83 -27.75
N ILE A 433 12.73 37.26 -28.93
CA ILE A 433 12.98 35.82 -29.11
C ILE A 433 14.28 35.42 -28.38
N HIS A 434 15.32 36.25 -28.45
CA HIS A 434 16.57 35.99 -27.74
C HIS A 434 16.42 36.09 -26.21
N SER A 435 15.63 37.04 -25.69
CA SER A 435 15.32 37.14 -24.25
C SER A 435 14.43 36.00 -23.74
N CYS A 436 13.59 35.41 -24.60
CA CYS A 436 12.79 34.22 -24.27
C CYS A 436 13.61 32.92 -24.29
N ARG A 437 14.82 32.94 -24.87
CA ARG A 437 15.74 31.80 -24.97
C ARG A 437 16.74 31.73 -23.81
N GLY A 438 16.32 32.15 -22.61
CA GLY A 438 17.01 31.81 -21.35
C GLY A 438 16.89 30.32 -21.02
N PRO A 439 17.67 29.78 -20.07
CA PRO A 439 17.95 28.35 -19.94
C PRO A 439 16.67 27.53 -19.68
N ALA A 440 16.16 26.95 -20.75
CA ALA A 440 14.98 26.09 -20.78
C ALA A 440 15.33 24.67 -20.34
N GLU A 441 15.61 24.46 -19.05
CA GLU A 441 15.79 23.11 -18.50
C GLU A 441 14.85 22.75 -17.33
N HIS A 442 13.94 23.63 -16.90
CA HIS A 442 13.03 23.31 -15.79
C HIS A 442 11.58 23.75 -16.03
N LEU A 443 10.96 23.29 -17.11
CA LEU A 443 9.50 23.15 -17.16
C LEU A 443 9.14 21.75 -17.67
N SER A 444 9.38 20.76 -16.81
CA SER A 444 8.55 19.55 -16.82
C SER A 444 7.40 19.81 -15.87
N THR A 445 6.27 20.14 -16.46
CA THR A 445 4.93 20.16 -15.88
C THR A 445 4.70 18.87 -15.09
N LYS A 446 4.59 19.01 -13.77
CA LYS A 446 3.81 18.10 -12.95
C LYS A 446 2.59 18.87 -12.49
N ASP A 447 1.49 18.66 -13.19
CA ASP A 447 0.15 18.94 -12.69
C ASP A 447 -0.10 18.02 -11.50
N GLU A 448 0.27 18.47 -10.30
CA GLU A 448 -0.26 17.90 -9.07
C GLU A 448 -1.58 18.59 -8.75
N ASN A 449 -2.63 17.91 -9.23
CA ASN A 449 -4.00 17.92 -8.76
C ASN A 449 -4.11 18.44 -7.31
N ILE A 450 -4.84 19.53 -7.11
CA ILE A 450 -5.18 20.08 -5.80
C ILE A 450 -6.08 19.05 -5.11
N SER A 451 -5.47 18.15 -4.33
CA SER A 451 -6.18 17.13 -3.56
C SER A 451 -6.63 17.72 -2.22
N ASP A 452 -7.92 17.57 -1.91
CA ASP A 452 -8.62 18.00 -0.68
C ASP A 452 -8.15 17.27 0.61
N ASP A 453 -6.94 16.70 0.63
CA ASP A 453 -6.39 15.84 1.69
C ASP A 453 -5.97 16.59 2.98
N LYS A 454 -6.27 17.89 3.08
CA LYS A 454 -5.72 18.78 4.12
C LYS A 454 -6.34 18.60 5.52
N TRP A 455 -7.37 17.77 5.66
CA TRP A 455 -8.14 17.62 6.90
C TRP A 455 -7.93 16.29 7.65
N LEU A 456 -7.15 15.35 7.10
CA LEU A 456 -6.94 14.04 7.71
C LEU A 456 -5.67 14.02 8.58
N PRO A 457 -5.67 13.37 9.76
CA PRO A 457 -4.45 13.22 10.56
C PRO A 457 -3.31 12.55 9.77
N THR A 458 -2.08 13.01 9.99
CA THR A 458 -0.83 12.61 9.30
C THR A 458 -0.66 11.10 8.98
N PRO A 459 -1.06 10.13 9.83
CA PRO A 459 -0.98 8.71 9.46
C PRO A 459 -1.94 8.27 8.34
N TYR A 460 -3.08 8.95 8.15
CA TYR A 460 -4.11 8.58 7.16
C TYR A 460 -3.91 9.23 5.79
N ILE A 461 -3.25 10.40 5.73
CA ILE A 461 -2.88 11.05 4.46
C ILE A 461 -1.99 10.11 3.60
N LYS A 462 -1.10 9.34 4.24
CA LYS A 462 -0.23 8.36 3.55
C LYS A 462 -0.95 7.08 3.13
N LEU A 463 -2.15 6.83 3.65
CA LEU A 463 -2.98 5.68 3.28
C LEU A 463 -3.79 5.96 2.01
N ILE A 464 -4.25 7.20 1.84
CA ILE A 464 -5.12 7.65 0.74
C ILE A 464 -4.31 8.17 -0.47
N SER A 465 -3.24 8.95 -0.27
CA SER A 465 -2.39 9.45 -1.37
C SER A 465 -1.67 8.37 -2.21
N LYS A 466 -1.78 7.09 -1.83
CA LYS A 466 -1.20 5.93 -2.53
C LYS A 466 -2.24 4.94 -3.06
N THR A 467 -3.53 5.27 -2.95
CA THR A 467 -4.55 4.49 -3.65
C THR A 467 -4.48 4.85 -5.14
N PRO A 468 -4.22 3.91 -6.05
CA PRO A 468 -4.51 4.17 -7.45
C PRO A 468 -6.01 4.42 -7.52
N ILE A 469 -6.40 5.62 -7.97
CA ILE A 469 -7.78 5.91 -8.33
C ILE A 469 -8.13 4.88 -9.40
N SER A 470 -9.12 4.02 -9.10
CA SER A 470 -9.73 3.19 -10.13
C SER A 470 -10.24 4.16 -11.18
N GLN A 471 -9.68 4.10 -12.39
CA GLN A 471 -10.29 4.72 -13.57
C GLN A 471 -11.63 4.01 -13.78
N GLN A 472 -12.68 4.49 -13.11
CA GLN A 472 -14.03 4.10 -13.40
C GLN A 472 -14.46 4.85 -14.65
N GLY A 473 -14.73 4.10 -15.71
CA GLY A 473 -15.55 4.54 -16.83
C GLY A 473 -14.79 4.99 -18.07
N THR A 474 -14.17 4.05 -18.77
CA THR A 474 -14.09 4.13 -20.24
C THR A 474 -14.68 2.84 -20.83
N PRO A 475 -15.71 2.94 -21.69
CA PRO A 475 -16.12 1.81 -22.50
C PRO A 475 -14.96 1.43 -23.43
N ALA A 476 -14.83 0.13 -23.70
CA ALA A 476 -13.84 -0.42 -24.61
C ALA A 476 -13.69 0.45 -25.89
N PRO A 477 -12.46 0.85 -26.27
CA PRO A 477 -12.27 1.56 -27.52
C PRO A 477 -12.40 0.56 -28.70
N PRO A 478 -13.00 0.98 -29.82
CA PRO A 478 -13.06 0.17 -31.04
C PRO A 478 -11.65 0.02 -31.65
N PRO A 479 -11.42 -1.01 -32.48
CA PRO A 479 -10.09 -1.33 -32.97
C PRO A 479 -9.66 -0.32 -34.03
N GLY A 480 -8.61 0.45 -33.73
CA GLY A 480 -7.94 1.31 -34.69
C GLY A 480 -7.66 2.70 -34.16
N SER A 481 -6.55 2.86 -33.45
CA SER A 481 -5.76 4.10 -33.48
C SER A 481 -4.34 3.77 -33.06
N ASP A 482 -3.42 3.91 -34.02
CA ASP A 482 -1.98 3.96 -33.80
C ASP A 482 -1.65 5.17 -32.93
N GLU A 483 -1.50 4.98 -31.63
CA GLU A 483 -0.59 5.80 -30.83
C GLU A 483 0.35 4.84 -30.10
N GLU A 484 1.54 4.69 -30.67
CA GLU A 484 2.67 4.01 -30.05
C GLU A 484 3.02 4.76 -28.75
N GLU A 485 2.45 4.31 -27.63
CA GLU A 485 2.96 4.67 -26.30
C GLU A 485 4.37 4.08 -26.20
N GLU A 486 5.36 4.98 -26.25
CA GLU A 486 6.78 4.69 -26.38
C GLU A 486 7.25 3.72 -25.28
N VAL A 487 7.31 2.42 -25.62
CA VAL A 487 7.84 1.37 -24.76
C VAL A 487 9.25 1.79 -24.33
N PRO A 488 9.54 1.90 -23.01
CA PRO A 488 10.84 2.39 -22.54
C PRO A 488 11.98 1.59 -23.18
N SER A 489 12.81 2.30 -23.94
CA SER A 489 13.95 1.70 -24.66
C SER A 489 14.75 0.78 -23.73
N ARG A 490 15.21 -0.37 -24.25
CA ARG A 490 16.03 -1.35 -23.52
C ARG A 490 17.19 -0.72 -22.73
N GLY A 491 17.73 0.41 -23.19
CA GLY A 491 18.75 1.18 -22.48
C GLY A 491 18.28 1.82 -21.18
N HIS A 492 17.01 2.25 -21.10
CA HIS A 492 16.37 2.78 -19.90
C HIS A 492 16.19 1.69 -18.84
N LEU A 493 15.60 0.55 -19.23
CA LEU A 493 15.43 -0.63 -18.36
C LEU A 493 16.77 -1.15 -17.82
N LYS A 494 17.81 -1.18 -18.68
CA LYS A 494 19.15 -1.62 -18.26
C LYS A 494 19.78 -0.68 -17.24
N ARG A 495 19.63 0.64 -17.39
CA ARG A 495 20.12 1.63 -16.41
C ARG A 495 19.39 1.51 -15.08
N GLN A 496 18.07 1.34 -15.10
CA GLN A 496 17.26 1.21 -13.90
C GLN A 496 17.60 -0.08 -13.13
N ALA A 497 17.79 -1.20 -13.85
CA ALA A 497 18.24 -2.45 -13.25
C ALA A 497 19.65 -2.34 -12.62
N GLN A 498 20.58 -1.64 -13.28
CA GLN A 498 21.93 -1.41 -12.75
C GLN A 498 21.90 -0.59 -11.45
N ILE A 499 21.07 0.47 -11.39
CA ILE A 499 20.91 1.30 -10.18
C ILE A 499 20.42 0.45 -8.99
N VAL A 500 19.49 -0.48 -9.24
CA VAL A 500 18.97 -1.40 -8.20
C VAL A 500 20.04 -2.38 -7.73
N VAL A 501 20.85 -2.92 -8.65
CA VAL A 501 21.98 -3.81 -8.32
C VAL A 501 23.05 -3.07 -7.51
N ASP A 502 23.41 -1.85 -7.92
CA ASP A 502 24.41 -1.03 -7.23
C ASP A 502 23.94 -0.59 -5.84
N ALA A 503 22.64 -0.31 -5.67
CA ALA A 503 22.05 -0.01 -4.36
C ALA A 503 22.08 -1.24 -3.43
N ARG A 504 21.93 -2.46 -3.98
CA ARG A 504 22.02 -3.71 -3.21
C ARG A 504 23.45 -4.11 -2.88
N SER A 505 24.43 -3.83 -3.75
CA SER A 505 25.84 -4.17 -3.52
C SER A 505 26.45 -3.34 -2.38
N ARG A 506 26.06 -2.07 -2.25
CA ARG A 506 26.52 -1.17 -1.17
C ARG A 506 26.11 -1.63 0.24
N ARG A 507 25.04 -2.42 0.39
CA ARG A 507 24.57 -2.90 1.70
C ARG A 507 25.34 -4.11 2.25
N LYS A 508 26.18 -4.79 1.46
CA LYS A 508 26.85 -6.02 1.89
C LYS A 508 28.21 -5.82 2.58
N ASN A 509 28.76 -4.60 2.65
CA ASN A 509 30.13 -4.36 3.17
C ASN A 509 30.22 -3.74 4.58
N ILE A 510 29.13 -3.62 5.32
CA ILE A 510 29.19 -3.14 6.72
C ILE A 510 29.30 -4.36 7.65
N LYS A 511 30.53 -4.90 7.79
CA LYS A 511 30.87 -5.79 8.91
C LYS A 511 31.02 -4.93 10.17
N MET A 512 30.00 -4.92 11.03
CA MET A 512 30.11 -4.41 12.40
C MET A 512 31.17 -5.24 13.16
N GLN A 513 32.27 -4.60 13.53
CA GLN A 513 33.18 -5.14 14.54
C GLN A 513 32.59 -4.86 15.92
N LEU A 514 32.34 -5.92 16.70
CA LEU A 514 31.97 -5.83 18.11
C LEU A 514 33.24 -5.58 18.95
N PRO A 515 33.22 -4.68 19.96
CA PRO A 515 34.36 -4.44 20.82
C PRO A 515 34.52 -5.57 21.85
N LYS A 516 35.76 -6.03 22.04
CA LYS A 516 36.14 -6.98 23.08
C LYS A 516 36.06 -6.29 24.45
N ARG A 517 35.41 -6.96 25.42
CA ARG A 517 35.40 -6.57 26.83
C ARG A 517 36.80 -6.73 27.43
N LEU A 518 37.24 -5.74 28.19
CA LEU A 518 38.19 -5.84 29.29
C LEU A 518 37.43 -5.53 30.57
#